data_AF-A0A6I6A3F5-F1
#
_entry.id   AF-A0A6I6A3F5-F1
#
_cell.length_a   1.000
_cell.length_b   1.000
_cell.length_c   1.000
_cell.angle_alpha   90.00
_cell.angle_beta   90.00
_cell.angle_gamma   90.00
#
_symmetry.space_group_name_H-M   'P 1'
#
loop_
_entity.id
_entity.type
_entity.pdbx_description
1 polymer ?
#
loop_
_entity_poly.entity_id
_entity_poly.type
_entity_poly.pdbx_seq_one_letter_code
_entity_poly.pdbx_strand_id
1 'polypeptide(L)'
;MGLFDRRTPPQGSVLPTPHAPADAPLPVEEPGPDGAAATADAPGADADAPALDAPAPDVPADVPATDEDQDDEDEDELVLTPVWPARPGGPHDPATRAAQDDLTPLVPPVPAALARDEPDHGAGAPSADDPAHGDDEPPATDLGHTVDELNPAERIWLAQQRTLVADLCDDPADPAAVAALFDRVRTQWAQAEERPDHRPLADAFGVALGDLVVARAPALRWAAVSDRFGTEIVLAHDEPEVLVYPLASVAQYWEDARPGWFTDQVERLVQTVRTALPATG
;
A
#
# COMPACT_ATOMS: atom_id res chain seq x y z
N MET A 1 -58.74 -15.34 5.45
CA MET A 1 -58.20 -16.25 6.49
C MET A 1 -57.27 -17.23 5.80
N GLY A 2 -55.97 -17.13 6.08
CA GLY A 2 -54.90 -17.93 5.48
C GLY A 2 -53.60 -17.50 6.12
N LEU A 3 -53.12 -18.33 7.04
CA LEU A 3 -52.04 -18.14 8.01
C LEU A 3 -50.70 -17.88 7.31
N PHE A 4 -50.01 -16.79 7.66
CA PHE A 4 -48.59 -16.60 7.32
C PHE A 4 -47.73 -17.41 8.28
N ASP A 5 -46.96 -18.33 7.71
CA ASP A 5 -45.99 -19.17 8.37
C ASP A 5 -44.79 -18.32 8.85
N ARG A 6 -44.54 -18.31 10.16
CA ARG A 6 -43.44 -17.58 10.78
C ARG A 6 -42.20 -18.47 10.75
N ARG A 7 -41.28 -18.20 9.83
CA ARG A 7 -39.93 -18.78 9.86
C ARG A 7 -39.12 -18.17 11.01
N THR A 8 -38.75 -19.02 11.95
CA THR A 8 -37.80 -18.79 13.04
C THR A 8 -36.40 -18.52 12.48
N PRO A 9 -35.65 -17.52 12.96
CA PRO A 9 -34.23 -17.38 12.61
C PRO A 9 -33.39 -18.50 13.29
N PRO A 10 -32.33 -19.01 12.64
CA PRO A 10 -31.44 -20.00 13.22
C PRO A 10 -30.67 -19.40 14.41
N GLN A 11 -30.63 -20.14 15.51
CA GLN A 11 -29.84 -19.78 16.69
C GLN A 11 -28.34 -19.91 16.36
N GLY A 12 -27.60 -18.82 16.58
CA GLY A 12 -26.17 -18.76 16.37
C GLY A 12 -25.41 -19.68 17.33
N SER A 13 -24.44 -20.41 16.78
CA SER A 13 -23.47 -21.19 17.54
C SER A 13 -22.61 -20.27 18.40
N VAL A 14 -22.69 -20.47 19.72
CA VAL A 14 -21.80 -19.84 20.70
C VAL A 14 -20.44 -20.52 20.59
N LEU A 15 -19.44 -19.81 20.06
CA LEU A 15 -18.04 -20.27 20.09
C LEU A 15 -17.50 -20.15 21.52
N PRO A 16 -16.75 -21.15 22.02
CA PRO A 16 -16.16 -21.11 23.35
C PRO A 16 -15.03 -20.08 23.42
N THR A 17 -15.06 -19.28 24.49
CA THR A 17 -14.01 -18.34 24.90
C THR A 17 -12.68 -19.09 25.11
N PRO A 18 -11.58 -18.71 24.44
CA PRO A 18 -10.28 -19.27 24.75
C PRO A 18 -9.81 -18.76 26.12
N HIS A 19 -9.58 -19.68 27.05
CA HIS A 19 -8.89 -19.43 28.31
C HIS A 19 -7.46 -18.95 28.03
N ALA A 20 -7.12 -17.77 28.50
CA ALA A 20 -5.73 -17.30 28.56
C ALA A 20 -4.91 -18.18 29.52
N PRO A 21 -3.71 -18.66 29.14
CA PRO A 21 -2.80 -19.27 30.08
C PRO A 21 -2.20 -18.21 31.01
N ALA A 22 -2.10 -18.59 32.27
CA ALA A 22 -1.62 -17.80 33.39
C ALA A 22 -0.14 -17.39 33.24
N ASP A 23 0.11 -16.12 33.58
CA ASP A 23 1.22 -15.62 34.41
C ASP A 23 2.40 -16.58 34.61
N ALA A 24 3.43 -16.41 33.79
CA ALA A 24 4.77 -16.92 34.06
C ALA A 24 5.69 -15.71 34.31
N PRO A 25 6.32 -15.59 35.50
CA PRO A 25 7.23 -14.49 35.78
C PRO A 25 8.51 -14.63 34.96
N LEU A 26 8.86 -13.54 34.26
CA LEU A 26 10.11 -13.40 33.51
C LEU A 26 11.33 -13.43 34.45
N PRO A 27 12.44 -14.09 34.08
CA PRO A 27 13.70 -13.94 34.79
C PRO A 27 14.28 -12.54 34.57
N VAL A 28 14.71 -11.93 35.68
CA VAL A 28 15.47 -10.69 35.74
C VAL A 28 16.90 -10.97 35.25
N GLU A 29 17.28 -10.49 34.07
CA GLU A 29 18.68 -10.45 33.65
C GLU A 29 19.34 -9.15 34.14
N GLU A 30 20.42 -9.31 34.91
CA GLU A 30 21.25 -8.24 35.44
C GLU A 30 22.09 -7.56 34.33
N PRO A 31 22.32 -6.24 34.41
CA PRO A 31 23.19 -5.53 33.50
C PRO A 31 24.68 -5.72 33.86
N GLY A 32 25.45 -6.32 32.95
CA GLY A 32 26.91 -6.35 33.02
C GLY A 32 27.53 -4.99 32.62
N PRO A 33 28.58 -4.51 33.30
CA PRO A 33 29.17 -3.19 33.07
C PRO A 33 30.31 -3.20 32.04
N ASP A 34 30.49 -2.03 31.44
CA ASP A 34 31.75 -1.42 30.97
C ASP A 34 32.73 -2.23 30.10
N GLY A 35 32.80 -1.84 28.83
CA GLY A 35 33.90 -2.16 27.91
C GLY A 35 34.23 -0.97 27.04
N ALA A 36 35.02 -0.05 27.59
CA ALA A 36 35.57 1.12 26.93
C ALA A 36 36.69 0.78 25.91
N ALA A 37 36.89 1.72 24.99
CA ALA A 37 38.07 1.99 24.16
C ALA A 37 38.31 1.12 22.92
N ALA A 38 38.42 1.73 21.74
CA ALA A 38 39.69 2.29 21.27
C ALA A 38 39.58 2.94 19.88
N THR A 39 40.25 4.07 19.77
CA THR A 39 40.58 4.91 18.61
C THR A 39 41.67 4.31 17.70
N ALA A 40 41.59 4.54 16.39
CA ALA A 40 42.67 4.80 15.41
C ALA A 40 41.99 4.92 14.03
N ASP A 41 42.00 6.00 13.25
CA ASP A 41 43.07 6.90 12.77
C ASP A 41 44.25 6.17 12.11
N ALA A 42 44.20 6.05 10.77
CA ALA A 42 45.29 6.46 9.88
C ALA A 42 44.88 6.34 8.38
N PRO A 43 45.34 7.27 7.52
CA PRO A 43 45.19 7.26 6.06
C PRO A 43 46.47 6.81 5.32
N GLY A 44 46.34 6.39 4.06
CA GLY A 44 47.44 6.19 3.10
C GLY A 44 46.89 5.55 1.82
N ALA A 45 46.77 6.24 0.69
CA ALA A 45 47.81 6.73 -0.23
C ALA A 45 48.41 5.62 -1.13
N ASP A 46 48.29 5.88 -2.44
CA ASP A 46 49.11 5.41 -3.57
C ASP A 46 49.22 3.91 -3.87
N ALA A 47 48.80 3.50 -5.08
CA ALA A 47 49.73 3.15 -6.15
C ALA A 47 49.04 2.60 -7.41
N ASP A 48 49.18 3.38 -8.47
CA ASP A 48 49.47 3.03 -9.88
C ASP A 48 49.79 1.54 -10.24
N ALA A 49 48.99 1.01 -11.20
CA ALA A 49 49.33 0.09 -12.32
C ALA A 49 49.90 -1.34 -12.05
N PRO A 50 49.97 -2.26 -13.06
CA PRO A 50 49.44 -2.28 -14.43
C PRO A 50 48.60 -3.54 -14.78
N ALA A 51 48.01 -3.51 -15.98
CA ALA A 51 47.34 -4.62 -16.67
C ALA A 51 48.23 -5.87 -16.81
N LEU A 52 47.66 -7.04 -16.49
CA LEU A 52 48.20 -8.34 -16.88
C LEU A 52 47.17 -9.08 -17.73
N ASP A 53 47.53 -9.16 -19.00
CA ASP A 53 47.06 -10.07 -20.03
C ASP A 53 47.23 -11.52 -19.54
N ALA A 54 46.13 -12.27 -19.43
CA ALA A 54 46.14 -13.68 -19.08
C ALA A 54 45.52 -14.48 -20.25
N PRO A 55 46.25 -15.46 -20.82
CA PRO A 55 45.77 -16.28 -21.93
C PRO A 55 44.73 -17.31 -21.46
N ALA A 56 43.76 -17.56 -22.34
CA ALA A 56 42.73 -18.58 -22.18
C ALA A 56 43.33 -19.99 -22.01
N PRO A 57 42.79 -20.83 -21.11
CA PRO A 57 43.09 -22.25 -21.12
C PRO A 57 42.30 -22.98 -22.22
N ASP A 58 43.06 -23.71 -23.03
CA ASP A 58 42.64 -24.79 -23.91
C ASP A 58 41.82 -25.83 -23.12
N VAL A 59 40.55 -26.04 -23.50
CA VAL A 59 39.70 -27.09 -22.94
C VAL A 59 39.68 -28.25 -23.93
N PRO A 60 40.28 -29.42 -23.60
CA PRO A 60 40.15 -30.60 -24.43
C PRO A 60 38.72 -31.16 -24.35
N ALA A 61 38.22 -31.55 -25.52
CA ALA A 61 37.04 -32.34 -25.73
C ALA A 61 37.16 -33.75 -25.11
N ASP A 62 36.00 -34.40 -25.03
CA ASP A 62 35.76 -35.82 -24.75
C ASP A 62 35.37 -36.16 -23.30
N VAL A 63 34.05 -36.10 -23.04
CA VAL A 63 33.41 -36.83 -21.95
C VAL A 63 32.36 -37.76 -22.59
N PRO A 64 32.44 -39.09 -22.39
CA PRO A 64 31.48 -40.03 -22.96
C PRO A 64 30.14 -39.95 -22.23
N ALA A 65 29.07 -40.16 -23.01
CA ALA A 65 27.69 -40.28 -22.55
C ALA A 65 27.59 -41.30 -21.42
N THR A 66 27.19 -40.83 -20.25
CA THR A 66 26.70 -41.68 -19.17
C THR A 66 25.18 -41.60 -19.25
N ASP A 67 24.58 -42.66 -19.80
CA ASP A 67 23.22 -43.09 -19.49
C ASP A 67 23.17 -43.26 -17.97
N GLU A 68 22.61 -42.27 -17.27
CA GLU A 68 22.17 -42.42 -15.89
C GLU A 68 20.68 -42.17 -15.84
N ASP A 69 20.02 -43.18 -15.31
CA ASP A 69 18.60 -43.36 -15.09
C ASP A 69 17.89 -42.05 -14.69
N GLN A 70 16.89 -41.67 -15.48
CA GLN A 70 15.83 -40.77 -15.04
C GLN A 70 15.00 -41.54 -14.00
N ASP A 71 15.47 -41.51 -12.75
CA ASP A 71 14.60 -41.76 -11.62
C ASP A 71 13.62 -40.59 -11.55
N ASP A 72 12.36 -40.92 -11.86
CA ASP A 72 11.16 -40.18 -11.51
C ASP A 72 11.16 -39.94 -9.99
N GLU A 73 11.86 -38.91 -9.52
CA GLU A 73 11.52 -38.28 -8.26
C GLU A 73 10.45 -37.24 -8.59
N ASP A 74 9.21 -37.63 -8.28
CA ASP A 74 8.10 -36.74 -7.99
C ASP A 74 8.61 -35.62 -7.06
N GLU A 75 9.15 -34.55 -7.64
CA GLU A 75 9.25 -33.29 -6.95
C GLU A 75 7.80 -32.85 -6.79
N ASP A 76 7.26 -33.17 -5.61
CA ASP A 76 6.15 -32.50 -5.00
C ASP A 76 6.17 -31.06 -5.49
N GLU A 77 5.28 -30.76 -6.44
CA GLU A 77 4.91 -29.42 -6.80
C GLU A 77 4.40 -28.84 -5.49
N LEU A 78 5.33 -28.26 -4.72
CA LEU A 78 5.07 -27.43 -3.57
C LEU A 78 4.42 -26.20 -4.19
N VAL A 79 3.15 -26.36 -4.54
CA VAL A 79 2.19 -25.29 -4.66
C VAL A 79 2.18 -24.70 -3.27
N LEU A 80 3.12 -23.77 -3.02
CA LEU A 80 3.04 -22.77 -2.00
C LEU A 80 1.81 -21.95 -2.37
N THR A 81 0.62 -22.51 -2.15
CA THR A 81 -0.60 -21.75 -1.97
C THR A 81 -0.39 -21.09 -0.63
N PRO A 82 -0.07 -19.79 -0.58
CA PRO A 82 0.05 -19.13 0.70
C PRO A 82 -1.37 -19.16 1.30
N VAL A 83 -1.56 -19.94 2.36
CA VAL A 83 -2.78 -19.97 3.15
C VAL A 83 -2.84 -18.62 3.87
N TRP A 84 -3.50 -17.65 3.23
CA TRP A 84 -3.68 -16.32 3.79
C TRP A 84 -4.76 -16.36 4.85
N PRO A 85 -4.52 -15.86 6.08
CA PRO A 85 -5.60 -15.68 7.03
C PRO A 85 -6.58 -14.65 6.45
N ALA A 86 -7.86 -15.02 6.41
CA ALA A 86 -8.94 -14.12 6.03
C ALA A 86 -8.92 -12.86 6.90
N ARG A 87 -9.05 -11.71 6.24
CA ARG A 87 -9.14 -10.39 6.87
C ARG A 87 -10.27 -10.38 7.91
N PRO A 88 -10.07 -9.87 9.13
CA PRO A 88 -11.19 -9.62 10.05
C PRO A 88 -11.87 -8.32 9.61
N GLY A 89 -12.79 -8.42 8.65
CA GLY A 89 -13.56 -7.27 8.18
C GLY A 89 -14.44 -7.57 6.97
N GLY A 90 -15.68 -8.00 7.23
CA GLY A 90 -16.89 -7.78 6.40
C GLY A 90 -16.98 -8.43 5.01
N PRO A 91 -18.17 -8.93 4.60
CA PRO A 91 -18.38 -9.42 3.23
C PRO A 91 -18.45 -8.25 2.23
N HIS A 92 -17.55 -8.24 1.24
CA HIS A 92 -17.68 -7.39 0.06
C HIS A 92 -18.64 -8.04 -0.94
N ASP A 93 -19.67 -7.29 -1.32
CA ASP A 93 -20.66 -7.65 -2.34
C ASP A 93 -20.05 -7.44 -3.75
N PRO A 94 -19.87 -8.48 -4.58
CA PRO A 94 -19.23 -8.36 -5.90
C PRO A 94 -20.14 -7.74 -6.98
N ALA A 95 -21.30 -7.18 -6.64
CA ALA A 95 -22.33 -6.80 -7.60
C ALA A 95 -22.16 -5.42 -8.31
N THR A 96 -21.05 -4.70 -8.14
CA THR A 96 -20.88 -3.36 -8.75
C THR A 96 -19.72 -3.31 -9.75
N ARG A 97 -19.79 -4.09 -10.84
CA ARG A 97 -18.78 -4.04 -11.94
C ARG A 97 -19.39 -3.83 -13.34
N ALA A 98 -20.51 -3.12 -13.46
CA ALA A 98 -21.09 -2.84 -14.78
C ALA A 98 -21.61 -1.40 -14.90
N ALA A 99 -20.69 -0.44 -14.97
CA ALA A 99 -20.84 0.85 -15.68
C ALA A 99 -19.60 1.73 -15.44
N GLN A 100 -18.50 1.51 -16.17
CA GLN A 100 -17.37 2.45 -16.15
C GLN A 100 -16.53 2.34 -17.44
N ASP A 101 -17.20 2.59 -18.57
CA ASP A 101 -16.57 2.97 -19.84
C ASP A 101 -16.86 4.46 -20.06
N ASP A 102 -16.04 5.33 -19.45
CA ASP A 102 -15.74 6.69 -19.95
C ASP A 102 -14.57 7.26 -19.11
N LEU A 103 -13.35 7.20 -19.65
CA LEU A 103 -12.14 7.74 -19.03
C LEU A 103 -12.07 9.25 -19.26
N THR A 104 -12.54 10.03 -18.27
CA THR A 104 -12.17 11.43 -18.08
C THR A 104 -11.44 11.57 -16.72
N PRO A 105 -10.31 12.29 -16.61
CA PRO A 105 -9.59 12.44 -15.34
C PRO A 105 -10.45 13.17 -14.29
N LEU A 106 -10.69 12.49 -13.17
CA LEU A 106 -11.51 13.00 -12.06
C LEU A 106 -10.69 13.98 -11.21
N VAL A 107 -10.78 15.27 -11.55
CA VAL A 107 -11.00 16.30 -10.53
C VAL A 107 -12.41 16.06 -9.99
N PRO A 108 -12.67 15.98 -8.67
CA PRO A 108 -14.03 15.77 -8.17
C PRO A 108 -14.94 16.93 -8.62
N PRO A 109 -16.12 16.66 -9.19
CA PRO A 109 -17.04 17.73 -9.57
C PRO A 109 -17.63 18.38 -8.31
N VAL A 110 -17.50 19.70 -8.24
CA VAL A 110 -18.29 20.56 -7.34
C VAL A 110 -19.78 20.32 -7.66
N PRO A 111 -20.65 20.02 -6.69
CA PRO A 111 -22.07 19.89 -6.97
C PRO A 111 -22.63 21.26 -7.39
N ALA A 112 -23.04 21.35 -8.65
CA ALA A 112 -23.80 22.47 -9.18
C ALA A 112 -25.18 22.51 -8.50
N ALA A 113 -25.23 23.17 -7.34
CA ALA A 113 -26.47 23.57 -6.71
C ALA A 113 -27.05 24.78 -7.47
N LEU A 114 -28.17 24.54 -8.14
CA LEU A 114 -29.31 25.46 -8.28
C LEU A 114 -29.05 26.85 -8.92
N ALA A 115 -29.24 26.95 -10.24
CA ALA A 115 -29.75 28.15 -10.90
C ALA A 115 -30.96 27.70 -11.73
N ARG A 116 -32.18 27.64 -11.19
CA ARG A 116 -33.14 28.75 -11.01
C ARG A 116 -33.29 29.61 -12.27
N ASP A 117 -34.33 29.24 -13.00
CA ASP A 117 -35.15 30.04 -13.91
C ASP A 117 -35.63 31.31 -13.19
N GLU A 118 -35.37 32.49 -13.76
CA GLU A 118 -36.16 33.73 -13.63
C GLU A 118 -35.78 34.66 -14.80
N PRO A 119 -36.76 35.35 -15.43
CA PRO A 119 -37.14 36.66 -14.89
C PRO A 119 -38.62 37.03 -15.07
N ASP A 120 -39.22 37.64 -14.04
CA ASP A 120 -40.24 38.68 -14.27
C ASP A 120 -40.07 39.85 -13.30
N HIS A 121 -40.28 41.05 -13.84
CA HIS A 121 -39.94 42.34 -13.29
C HIS A 121 -40.96 42.84 -12.25
N GLY A 122 -40.47 43.21 -11.07
CA GLY A 122 -41.27 43.93 -10.06
C GLY A 122 -40.42 44.93 -9.28
N ALA A 123 -40.57 46.22 -9.63
CA ALA A 123 -39.90 47.34 -8.99
C ALA A 123 -40.33 47.56 -7.53
N GLY A 124 -39.35 47.81 -6.66
CA GLY A 124 -39.56 48.30 -5.29
C GLY A 124 -38.26 48.78 -4.66
N ALA A 125 -38.13 50.10 -4.49
CA ALA A 125 -36.95 50.78 -3.94
C ALA A 125 -37.00 50.86 -2.38
N PRO A 126 -36.03 51.50 -1.69
CA PRO A 126 -35.07 50.85 -0.81
C PRO A 126 -35.34 51.13 0.69
N SER A 127 -34.78 50.31 1.58
CA SER A 127 -34.61 50.68 2.99
C SER A 127 -33.24 50.29 3.47
N ALA A 128 -32.65 51.24 4.19
CA ALA A 128 -31.29 51.29 4.68
C ALA A 128 -31.11 50.51 5.98
N ASP A 129 -29.83 50.32 6.31
CA ASP A 129 -29.25 49.93 7.60
C ASP A 129 -29.41 48.47 8.05
N ASP A 130 -28.35 47.67 7.83
CA ASP A 130 -27.90 46.69 8.83
C ASP A 130 -26.36 46.49 8.72
N PRO A 131 -25.60 46.44 9.84
CA PRO A 131 -24.16 46.58 9.86
C PRO A 131 -23.43 45.22 9.87
N ALA A 132 -22.13 45.31 9.57
CA ALA A 132 -21.10 44.30 9.86
C ALA A 132 -21.36 42.89 9.30
N HIS A 133 -20.93 42.67 8.05
CA HIS A 133 -20.48 41.35 7.63
C HIS A 133 -19.31 40.95 8.53
N GLY A 134 -19.62 40.23 9.61
CA GLY A 134 -18.64 39.40 10.28
C GLY A 134 -18.07 38.44 9.25
N ASP A 135 -16.76 38.22 9.34
CA ASP A 135 -15.99 37.31 8.53
C ASP A 135 -16.68 35.93 8.45
N ASP A 136 -17.47 35.74 7.39
CA ASP A 136 -17.95 34.44 6.94
C ASP A 136 -16.75 33.78 6.25
N GLU A 137 -15.74 33.41 7.05
CA GLU A 137 -14.71 32.50 6.61
C GLU A 137 -15.45 31.20 6.29
N PRO A 138 -15.50 30.77 5.01
CA PRO A 138 -16.21 29.56 4.64
C PRO A 138 -15.64 28.43 5.51
N PRO A 139 -16.48 27.64 6.20
CA PRO A 139 -15.98 26.58 7.06
C PRO A 139 -15.08 25.70 6.21
N ALA A 140 -13.86 25.48 6.70
CA ALA A 140 -12.91 24.53 6.13
C ALA A 140 -13.71 23.31 5.68
N THR A 141 -13.69 23.04 4.37
CA THR A 141 -14.53 22.04 3.73
C THR A 141 -14.43 20.75 4.53
N ASP A 142 -15.46 20.44 5.32
CA ASP A 142 -15.53 19.17 6.02
C ASP A 142 -15.67 18.12 4.93
N LEU A 143 -14.54 17.56 4.51
CA LEU A 143 -14.46 16.56 3.44
C LEU A 143 -15.18 15.26 3.84
N GLY A 144 -15.81 15.23 5.03
CA GLY A 144 -16.64 14.15 5.52
C GLY A 144 -15.82 12.92 5.87
N HIS A 145 -14.52 13.11 6.11
CA HIS A 145 -13.61 12.06 6.51
C HIS A 145 -12.86 12.44 7.78
N THR A 146 -12.36 11.43 8.48
CA THR A 146 -11.54 11.56 9.68
C THR A 146 -10.21 10.88 9.43
N VAL A 147 -9.11 11.48 9.90
CA VAL A 147 -7.75 10.93 9.79
C VAL A 147 -7.25 10.59 11.19
N ASP A 148 -7.09 9.31 11.45
CA ASP A 148 -6.63 8.78 12.73
C ASP A 148 -5.24 8.14 12.60
N GLU A 149 -4.53 8.04 13.72
CA GLU A 149 -3.34 7.20 13.79
C GLU A 149 -3.71 5.73 13.56
N LEU A 150 -2.79 4.98 12.95
CA LEU A 150 -2.96 3.53 12.82
C LEU A 150 -3.09 2.87 14.18
N ASN A 151 -4.10 2.02 14.30
CA ASN A 151 -4.27 1.15 15.47
C ASN A 151 -3.22 0.00 15.46
N PRO A 152 -3.05 -0.75 16.57
CA PRO A 152 -2.06 -1.81 16.64
C PRO A 152 -2.23 -2.91 15.59
N ALA A 153 -3.46 -3.28 15.23
CA ALA A 153 -3.73 -4.31 14.24
C ALA A 153 -3.31 -3.87 12.83
N GLU A 154 -3.57 -2.61 12.47
CA GLU A 154 -3.15 -2.03 11.18
C GLU A 154 -1.62 -1.91 11.09
N ARG A 155 -0.95 -1.55 12.18
CA ARG A 155 0.52 -1.52 12.23
C ARG A 155 1.12 -2.92 12.04
N ILE A 156 0.55 -3.94 12.67
CA ILE A 156 0.96 -5.34 12.49
C ILE A 156 0.72 -5.78 11.04
N TRP A 157 -0.45 -5.45 10.48
CA TRP A 157 -0.79 -5.79 9.10
C TRP A 157 0.19 -5.15 8.10
N LEU A 158 0.54 -3.87 8.26
CA LEU A 158 1.58 -3.22 7.45
C LEU A 158 2.93 -3.91 7.60
N ALA A 159 3.32 -4.31 8.81
CA ALA A 159 4.58 -5.03 9.02
C ALA A 159 4.59 -6.38 8.28
N GLN A 160 3.48 -7.12 8.28
CA GLN A 160 3.34 -8.36 7.50
C GLN A 160 3.49 -8.11 6.00
N GLN A 161 2.87 -7.05 5.47
CA GLN A 161 3.01 -6.67 4.07
C GLN A 161 4.47 -6.37 3.69
N ARG A 162 5.21 -5.69 4.58
CA ARG A 162 6.64 -5.42 4.37
C ARG A 162 7.47 -6.69 4.34
N THR A 163 7.21 -7.64 5.24
CA THR A 163 7.92 -8.94 5.25
C THR A 163 7.76 -9.67 3.93
N LEU A 164 6.56 -9.69 3.35
CA LEU A 164 6.31 -10.36 2.08
C LEU A 164 7.13 -9.79 0.92
N VAL A 165 7.31 -8.46 0.88
CA VAL A 165 8.16 -7.82 -0.14
C VAL A 165 9.63 -8.09 0.15
N ALA A 166 10.06 -8.02 1.41
CA ALA A 166 11.45 -8.27 1.81
C ALA A 166 11.88 -9.73 1.55
N ASP A 167 10.97 -10.70 1.63
CA ASP A 167 11.26 -12.10 1.31
C ASP A 167 11.48 -12.31 -0.21
N LEU A 168 11.02 -11.39 -1.06
CA LEU A 168 11.07 -11.48 -2.52
C LEU A 168 12.03 -10.45 -3.16
N CYS A 169 12.52 -9.49 -2.37
CA CYS A 169 13.30 -8.33 -2.83
C CYS A 169 14.55 -8.17 -1.96
N ASP A 170 15.74 -8.18 -2.56
CA ASP A 170 17.00 -8.01 -1.84
C ASP A 170 17.12 -6.62 -1.16
N ASP A 171 16.58 -5.59 -1.80
CA ASP A 171 16.57 -4.22 -1.27
C ASP A 171 15.18 -3.57 -1.43
N PRO A 172 14.27 -3.73 -0.45
CA PRO A 172 12.94 -3.14 -0.50
C PRO A 172 12.95 -1.60 -0.32
N ALA A 173 14.09 -0.99 0.01
CA ALA A 173 14.24 0.46 0.09
C ALA A 173 14.65 1.11 -1.25
N ASP A 174 15.15 0.31 -2.20
CA ASP A 174 15.46 0.75 -3.56
C ASP A 174 14.22 0.68 -4.47
N PRO A 175 13.71 1.80 -5.02
CA PRO A 175 12.60 1.76 -5.95
C PRO A 175 12.85 0.92 -7.19
N ALA A 176 14.09 0.89 -7.69
CA ALA A 176 14.39 0.16 -8.92
C ALA A 176 14.27 -1.35 -8.68
N ALA A 177 14.80 -1.85 -7.54
CA ALA A 177 14.62 -3.22 -7.11
C ALA A 177 13.15 -3.61 -6.91
N VAL A 178 12.36 -2.78 -6.21
CA VAL A 178 10.92 -3.03 -5.98
C VAL A 178 10.12 -2.99 -7.29
N ALA A 179 10.39 -2.04 -8.18
CA ALA A 179 9.71 -1.94 -9.46
C ALA A 179 10.03 -3.13 -10.38
N ALA A 180 11.28 -3.57 -10.42
CA ALA A 180 11.68 -4.77 -11.17
C ALA A 180 10.99 -6.04 -10.61
N LEU A 181 10.86 -6.14 -9.28
CA LEU A 181 10.09 -7.20 -8.64
C LEU A 181 8.60 -7.13 -9.02
N PHE A 182 7.98 -5.94 -8.98
CA PHE A 182 6.59 -5.75 -9.37
C PHE A 182 6.33 -6.21 -10.81
N ASP A 183 7.16 -5.76 -11.76
CA ASP A 183 7.01 -6.13 -13.17
C ASP A 183 7.12 -7.64 -13.38
N ARG A 184 8.07 -8.30 -12.69
CA ARG A 184 8.24 -9.76 -12.73
C ARG A 184 7.03 -10.50 -12.17
N VAL A 185 6.57 -10.15 -10.96
CA VAL A 185 5.44 -10.81 -10.30
C VAL A 185 4.15 -10.60 -11.08
N ARG A 186 3.88 -9.38 -11.54
CA ARG A 186 2.68 -9.09 -12.34
C ARG A 186 2.71 -9.81 -13.69
N THR A 187 3.87 -9.92 -14.32
CA THR A 187 4.02 -10.69 -15.58
C THR A 187 3.71 -12.16 -15.36
N GLN A 188 4.27 -12.78 -14.30
CA GLN A 188 3.98 -14.16 -13.94
C GLN A 188 2.48 -14.36 -13.64
N TRP A 189 1.89 -13.47 -12.85
CA TRP A 189 0.44 -13.50 -12.57
C TRP A 189 -0.41 -13.41 -13.84
N ALA A 190 -0.05 -12.52 -14.78
CA ALA A 190 -0.80 -12.33 -16.02
C ALA A 190 -0.72 -13.54 -16.97
N GLN A 191 0.39 -14.27 -16.92
CA GLN A 191 0.69 -15.46 -17.73
C GLN A 191 0.16 -16.77 -17.12
N ALA A 192 -0.22 -16.78 -15.84
CA ALA A 192 -0.79 -17.96 -15.21
C ALA A 192 -2.09 -18.39 -15.90
N GLU A 193 -2.25 -19.69 -16.15
CA GLU A 193 -3.45 -20.27 -16.76
C GLU A 193 -4.67 -20.02 -15.86
N GLU A 194 -4.52 -20.29 -14.56
CA GLU A 194 -5.45 -19.90 -13.53
C GLU A 194 -4.84 -18.75 -12.72
N ARG A 195 -5.39 -17.55 -12.90
CA ARG A 195 -4.89 -16.35 -12.20
C ARG A 195 -5.39 -16.36 -10.76
N PRO A 196 -4.50 -16.45 -9.75
CA PRO A 196 -4.92 -16.35 -8.36
C PRO A 196 -5.44 -14.94 -8.05
N ASP A 197 -6.13 -14.78 -6.93
CA ASP A 197 -6.51 -13.46 -6.44
C ASP A 197 -5.27 -12.58 -6.27
N HIS A 198 -5.23 -11.44 -6.96
CA HIS A 198 -4.11 -10.52 -6.91
C HIS A 198 -4.10 -9.65 -5.66
N ARG A 199 -5.21 -9.60 -4.91
CA ARG A 199 -5.37 -8.66 -3.80
C ARG A 199 -4.24 -8.73 -2.75
N PRO A 200 -3.79 -9.91 -2.30
CA PRO A 200 -2.69 -9.99 -1.34
C PRO A 200 -1.38 -9.39 -1.87
N LEU A 201 -1.05 -9.63 -3.15
CA LEU A 201 0.15 -9.08 -3.77
C LEU A 201 0.01 -7.57 -3.98
N ALA A 202 -1.15 -7.11 -4.47
CA ALA A 202 -1.43 -5.70 -4.66
C ALA A 202 -1.35 -4.91 -3.34
N ASP A 203 -1.84 -5.47 -2.23
CA ASP A 203 -1.71 -4.87 -0.91
C ASP A 203 -0.23 -4.77 -0.48
N ALA A 204 0.56 -5.84 -0.66
CA ALA A 204 1.99 -5.84 -0.33
C ALA A 204 2.78 -4.78 -1.13
N PHE A 205 2.56 -4.71 -2.45
CA PHE A 205 3.18 -3.69 -3.29
C PHE A 205 2.63 -2.28 -3.01
N GLY A 206 1.37 -2.15 -2.60
CA GLY A 206 0.82 -0.88 -2.12
C GLY A 206 1.53 -0.37 -0.87
N VAL A 207 1.87 -1.25 0.07
CA VAL A 207 2.69 -0.88 1.24
C VAL A 207 4.10 -0.47 0.83
N ALA A 208 4.75 -1.24 -0.05
CA ALA A 208 6.07 -0.88 -0.57
C ALA A 208 6.06 0.47 -1.30
N LEU A 209 5.04 0.73 -2.13
CA LEU A 209 4.84 2.03 -2.78
C LEU A 209 4.75 3.15 -1.76
N GLY A 210 3.95 2.97 -0.70
CA GLY A 210 3.81 3.95 0.36
C GLY A 210 5.13 4.22 1.10
N ASP A 211 5.88 3.17 1.45
CA ASP A 211 7.17 3.31 2.13
C ASP A 211 8.21 4.05 1.26
N LEU A 212 8.25 3.78 -0.05
CA LEU A 212 9.12 4.50 -1.00
C LEU A 212 8.74 5.98 -1.16
N VAL A 213 7.45 6.31 -1.04
CA VAL A 213 6.96 7.69 -1.03
C VAL A 213 7.34 8.38 0.28
N VAL A 214 7.11 7.76 1.44
CA VAL A 214 7.49 8.29 2.76
C VAL A 214 9.00 8.55 2.83
N ALA A 215 9.84 7.63 2.31
CA ALA A 215 11.29 7.81 2.27
C ALA A 215 11.74 9.07 1.51
N ARG A 216 10.92 9.57 0.55
CA ARG A 216 11.20 10.75 -0.28
C ARG A 216 10.41 12.00 0.13
N ALA A 217 9.39 11.82 0.96
CA ALA A 217 8.52 12.85 1.50
C ALA A 217 8.23 12.53 2.99
N PRO A 218 9.22 12.73 3.89
CA PRO A 218 9.15 12.28 5.29
C PRO A 218 8.12 13.04 6.15
N ALA A 219 7.51 14.11 5.61
CA ALA A 219 6.39 14.80 6.24
C ALA A 219 5.11 13.96 6.21
N LEU A 220 4.98 13.02 5.28
CA LEU A 220 3.87 12.08 5.24
C LEU A 220 4.02 11.01 6.33
N ARG A 221 2.89 10.60 6.91
CA ARG A 221 2.83 9.47 7.85
C ARG A 221 1.74 8.49 7.43
N TRP A 222 1.92 7.21 7.76
CA TRP A 222 0.86 6.23 7.64
C TRP A 222 -0.28 6.54 8.63
N ALA A 223 -1.52 6.56 8.14
CA ALA A 223 -2.72 6.90 8.90
C ALA A 223 -3.92 6.06 8.42
N ALA A 224 -4.98 6.02 9.21
CA ALA A 224 -6.27 5.45 8.82
C ALA A 224 -7.22 6.61 8.48
N VAL A 225 -7.77 6.61 7.27
CA VAL A 225 -8.83 7.54 6.89
C VAL A 225 -10.17 6.82 6.92
N SER A 226 -11.16 7.40 7.60
CA SER A 226 -12.53 6.87 7.63
C SER A 226 -13.51 7.87 7.03
N ASP A 227 -14.31 7.43 6.08
CA ASP A 227 -15.35 8.20 5.42
C ASP A 227 -16.67 7.40 5.30
N ARG A 228 -17.60 7.87 4.46
CA ARG A 228 -18.89 7.18 4.23
C ARG A 228 -18.77 5.83 3.51
N PHE A 229 -17.63 5.52 2.89
CA PHE A 229 -17.37 4.31 2.11
C PHE A 229 -16.55 3.28 2.90
N GLY A 230 -15.90 3.68 3.98
CA GLY A 230 -15.23 2.77 4.91
C GLY A 230 -13.97 3.38 5.51
N THR A 231 -13.11 2.50 6.05
CA THR A 231 -11.81 2.86 6.59
C THR A 231 -10.70 2.31 5.70
N GLU A 232 -9.75 3.15 5.32
CA GLU A 232 -8.61 2.80 4.48
C GLU A 232 -7.29 3.27 5.10
N ILE A 233 -6.22 2.49 4.89
CA ILE A 233 -4.85 2.86 5.28
C ILE A 233 -4.22 3.71 4.18
N VAL A 234 -3.80 4.91 4.54
CA VAL A 234 -3.29 5.94 3.62
C VAL A 234 -1.99 6.55 4.13
N LEU A 235 -1.36 7.37 3.31
CA LEU A 235 -0.39 8.36 3.77
C LEU A 235 -1.10 9.70 3.94
N ALA A 236 -0.86 10.36 5.08
CA ALA A 236 -1.47 11.63 5.42
C ALA A 236 -0.44 12.68 5.83
N HIS A 237 -0.77 13.94 5.54
CA HIS A 237 -0.18 15.14 6.13
C HIS A 237 -1.33 16.06 6.56
N ASP A 238 -1.17 16.73 7.70
CA ASP A 238 -2.29 17.46 8.33
C ASP A 238 -2.48 18.86 7.76
N GLU A 239 -1.40 19.61 7.51
CA GLU A 239 -1.50 21.02 7.12
C GLU A 239 -0.40 21.47 6.15
N PRO A 240 -0.67 21.59 4.83
CA PRO A 240 -1.97 21.36 4.19
C PRO A 240 -2.36 19.89 4.22
N GLU A 241 -3.67 19.63 4.22
CA GLU A 241 -4.19 18.26 4.19
C GLU A 241 -3.83 17.60 2.85
N VAL A 242 -3.08 16.50 2.92
CA VAL A 242 -2.70 15.69 1.75
C VAL A 242 -2.92 14.23 2.09
N LEU A 243 -3.74 13.56 1.27
CA LEU A 243 -3.99 12.12 1.36
C LEU A 243 -3.43 11.42 0.12
N VAL A 244 -2.67 10.35 0.33
CA VAL A 244 -2.18 9.46 -0.73
C VAL A 244 -2.67 8.05 -0.43
N TYR A 245 -3.25 7.39 -1.44
CA TYR A 245 -3.88 6.07 -1.33
C TYR A 245 -3.04 5.02 -2.08
N PRO A 246 -1.87 4.60 -1.57
CA PRO A 246 -0.98 3.72 -2.31
C PRO A 246 -1.55 2.31 -2.48
N LEU A 247 -2.32 1.80 -1.50
CA LEU A 247 -2.98 0.48 -1.56
C LEU A 247 -4.06 0.46 -2.65
N ALA A 248 -4.99 1.42 -2.63
CA ALA A 248 -5.99 1.54 -3.69
C ALA A 248 -5.34 1.75 -5.07
N SER A 249 -4.29 2.56 -5.16
CA SER A 249 -3.60 2.82 -6.43
C SER A 249 -3.05 1.52 -7.04
N VAL A 250 -2.30 0.71 -6.29
CA VAL A 250 -1.76 -0.54 -6.83
C VAL A 250 -2.87 -1.53 -7.17
N ALA A 251 -3.88 -1.68 -6.31
CA ALA A 251 -5.00 -2.58 -6.57
C ALA A 251 -5.81 -2.17 -7.82
N GLN A 252 -6.06 -0.87 -8.00
CA GLN A 252 -6.80 -0.34 -9.14
C GLN A 252 -6.07 -0.61 -10.46
N TYR A 253 -4.75 -0.45 -10.49
CA TYR A 253 -3.96 -0.56 -11.71
C TYR A 253 -3.34 -1.93 -11.93
N TRP A 254 -3.47 -2.90 -11.03
CA TRP A 254 -2.82 -4.21 -11.12
C TRP A 254 -3.03 -4.90 -12.48
N GLU A 255 -4.29 -5.01 -12.91
CA GLU A 255 -4.67 -5.71 -14.14
C GLU A 255 -4.13 -4.98 -15.40
N ASP A 256 -4.01 -3.66 -15.36
CA ASP A 256 -3.66 -2.82 -16.50
C ASP A 256 -2.22 -2.28 -16.47
N ALA A 257 -1.47 -2.56 -15.39
CA ALA A 257 -0.11 -2.05 -15.20
C ALA A 257 0.81 -2.55 -16.32
N ARG A 258 1.44 -1.61 -17.02
CA ARG A 258 2.48 -1.92 -18.02
C ARG A 258 3.85 -2.00 -17.35
N PRO A 259 4.84 -2.68 -17.96
CA PRO A 259 6.21 -2.65 -17.46
C PRO A 259 6.69 -1.21 -17.19
N GLY A 260 7.32 -0.99 -16.04
CA GLY A 260 7.77 0.32 -15.58
C GLY A 260 6.69 1.19 -14.90
N TRP A 261 5.43 0.76 -14.87
CA TRP A 261 4.34 1.52 -14.24
C TRP A 261 4.64 1.86 -12.77
N PHE A 262 5.22 0.92 -12.02
CA PHE A 262 5.50 1.13 -10.60
C PHE A 262 6.51 2.26 -10.37
N THR A 263 7.58 2.31 -11.17
CA THR A 263 8.57 3.40 -11.14
C THR A 263 7.92 4.75 -11.45
N ASP A 264 7.16 4.82 -12.54
CA ASP A 264 6.44 6.04 -12.94
C ASP A 264 5.48 6.50 -11.84
N GLN A 265 4.83 5.57 -11.15
CA GLN A 265 3.87 5.86 -10.09
C GLN A 265 4.55 6.39 -8.83
N VAL A 266 5.69 5.82 -8.41
CA VAL A 266 6.50 6.36 -7.30
C VAL A 266 6.90 7.81 -7.60
N GLU A 267 7.45 8.07 -8.78
CA GLU A 267 7.90 9.40 -9.19
C GLU A 267 6.75 10.41 -9.23
N ARG A 268 5.61 10.02 -9.81
CA ARG A 268 4.39 10.83 -9.89
C ARG A 268 3.87 11.20 -8.50
N LEU A 269 3.75 10.24 -7.60
CA LEU A 269 3.25 10.48 -6.24
C LEU A 269 4.19 11.42 -5.48
N VAL A 270 5.49 11.18 -5.53
CA VAL A 270 6.50 12.04 -4.89
C VAL A 270 6.44 13.46 -5.45
N GLN A 271 6.31 13.61 -6.77
CA GLN A 271 6.23 14.93 -7.39
C GLN A 271 4.93 15.65 -7.00
N THR A 272 3.79 14.95 -6.94
CA THR A 272 2.53 15.61 -6.57
C THR A 272 2.54 16.03 -5.09
N VAL A 273 3.10 15.19 -4.21
CA VAL A 273 3.27 15.52 -2.78
C VAL A 273 4.20 16.73 -2.61
N ARG A 274 5.35 16.76 -3.29
CA ARG A 274 6.26 17.93 -3.26
C ARG A 274 5.64 19.22 -3.79
N THR A 275 4.68 19.10 -4.71
CA THR A 275 3.96 20.27 -5.25
C THR A 275 2.89 20.75 -4.28
N ALA A 276 2.28 19.83 -3.54
CA ALA A 276 1.23 20.14 -2.56
C ALA A 276 1.79 20.66 -1.23
N LEU A 277 2.94 20.14 -0.79
CA LEU A 277 3.57 20.53 0.47
C LEU A 277 4.48 21.75 0.27
N PRO A 278 4.38 22.78 1.13
CA PRO A 278 5.32 23.89 1.09
C PRO A 278 6.74 23.39 1.36
N ALA A 279 7.73 23.98 0.69
CA ALA A 279 9.13 23.70 1.00
C ALA A 279 9.38 24.06 2.47
N THR A 280 9.64 23.05 3.30
CA THR A 280 9.98 23.26 4.70
C THR A 280 11.34 23.96 4.73
N GLY A 281 11.33 25.26 5.04
CA GLY A 281 12.51 26.12 5.12
C GLY A 281 13.30 25.93 6.40
#